data_AF-A0AA40B501-F1
#
_entry.id   AF-A0AA40B501-F1
#
_cell.length_a   1.000
_cell.length_b   1.000
_cell.length_c   1.000
_cell.angle_alpha   90.00
_cell.angle_beta   90.00
_cell.angle_gamma   90.00
#
_symmetry.space_group_name_H-M   'P 1'
#
loop_
_entity.id
_entity.type
_entity.pdbx_description
1 polymer ?
#
loop_
_entity_poly.entity_id
_entity_poly.type
_entity_poly.pdbx_seq_one_letter_code
_entity_poly.pdbx_strand_id
1 'polypeptide(L)'
;MKVFRTWVGNNIIGPDKDTVTNAVMVMPFGSAVPKYRDDANNIVRSSVFYLPAVLQLPTLIILIGQKSYDSRISGLKEYLPIVSSFMGAKGSDVLLLNLAEGALKDANW
;
A
#
# COMPACT_ATOMS: atom_id res chain seq x y z
N MET A 1 9.32 13.54 -16.11
CA MET A 1 9.37 12.62 -14.95
C MET A 1 10.63 12.71 -14.10
N LYS A 2 11.83 12.93 -14.66
CA LYS A 2 13.08 13.07 -13.87
C LYS A 2 13.00 14.15 -12.79
N VAL A 3 12.54 15.36 -13.14
CA VAL A 3 12.37 16.49 -12.21
C VAL A 3 11.51 16.12 -11.01
N PHE A 4 10.33 15.54 -11.27
CA PHE A 4 9.40 15.12 -10.20
C PHE A 4 10.01 14.06 -9.28
N ARG A 5 10.65 13.03 -9.85
CA ARG A 5 11.33 11.98 -9.07
C ARG A 5 12.44 12.52 -8.19
N THR A 6 13.28 13.38 -8.75
CA THR A 6 14.37 14.02 -7.99
C THR A 6 13.81 14.92 -6.89
N TRP A 7 12.75 15.67 -7.17
CA TRP A 7 12.12 16.51 -6.15
C TRP A 7 11.53 15.66 -5.01
N VAL A 8 10.79 14.58 -5.31
CA VAL A 8 10.28 13.66 -4.28
C VAL A 8 11.40 13.00 -3.48
N GLY A 9 12.45 12.54 -4.17
CA GLY A 9 13.64 11.95 -3.57
C GLY A 9 14.36 12.88 -2.59
N ASN A 10 14.35 14.19 -2.86
CA ASN A 10 15.05 15.18 -2.04
C ASN A 10 14.18 15.77 -0.91
N ASN A 11 12.85 15.75 -1.06
CA ASN A 11 11.95 16.49 -0.17
C ASN A 11 10.96 15.62 0.61
N ILE A 12 10.69 14.38 0.18
CA ILE A 12 9.66 13.54 0.79
C ILE A 12 10.24 12.21 1.27
N ILE A 13 10.75 11.39 0.35
CA ILE A 13 11.28 10.05 0.67
C ILE A 13 12.60 9.88 -0.06
N GLY A 14 13.69 9.89 0.70
CA GLY A 14 15.05 9.88 0.18
C GLY A 14 15.94 8.88 0.91
N PRO A 15 17.10 8.55 0.32
CA PRO A 15 18.07 7.70 0.98
C PRO A 15 18.61 8.38 2.24
N ASP A 16 18.84 7.59 3.27
CA ASP A 16 19.48 8.03 4.51
C ASP A 16 20.78 7.24 4.75
N LYS A 17 21.80 7.92 5.30
CA LYS A 17 23.12 7.31 5.51
C LYS A 17 23.12 6.29 6.65
N ASP A 18 22.26 6.48 7.64
CA ASP A 18 22.21 5.68 8.85
C ASP A 18 21.09 4.63 8.76
N THR A 19 19.98 4.91 8.07
CA THR A 19 18.78 4.04 8.06
C THR A 19 18.27 3.62 6.67
N VAL A 20 19.08 3.68 5.60
CA VAL A 20 18.75 3.33 4.19
C VAL A 20 17.68 4.24 3.55
N THR A 21 16.63 4.62 4.29
CA THR A 21 15.59 5.59 3.93
C THR A 21 15.31 6.52 5.11
N ASN A 22 14.99 7.78 4.84
CA ASN A 22 14.65 8.77 5.87
C ASN A 22 13.18 8.73 6.30
N ALA A 23 12.33 8.14 5.46
CA ALA A 23 10.89 8.06 5.66
C ALA A 23 10.33 6.79 5.02
N VAL A 24 9.18 6.35 5.51
CA VAL A 24 8.32 5.35 4.87
C VAL A 24 6.93 5.97 4.73
N MET A 25 6.39 5.93 3.53
CA MET A 25 5.05 6.43 3.24
C MET A 25 4.04 5.29 3.29
N VAL A 26 3.01 5.46 4.11
CA VAL A 26 1.88 4.54 4.23
C VAL A 26 0.70 5.10 3.44
N MET A 27 0.17 4.32 2.50
CA MET A 27 -0.96 4.73 1.65
C MET A 27 -2.05 3.66 1.67
N PRO A 28 -3.34 4.06 1.58
CA PRO A 28 -4.42 3.10 1.41
C PRO A 28 -4.25 2.35 0.09
N PHE A 29 -4.56 1.05 0.07
CA PHE A 29 -4.54 0.24 -1.14
C PHE A 29 -5.90 -0.42 -1.38
N GLY A 30 -6.47 -0.16 -2.56
CA GLY A 30 -7.80 -0.64 -2.94
C GLY A 30 -8.94 0.02 -2.16
N SER A 31 -10.10 -0.63 -2.19
CA SER A 31 -11.32 -0.25 -1.46
C SER A 31 -11.83 -1.47 -0.70
N ALA A 32 -12.11 -1.33 0.60
CA ALA A 32 -12.72 -2.38 1.42
C ALA A 32 -14.25 -2.44 1.22
N VAL A 33 -14.66 -2.60 -0.04
CA VAL A 33 -16.06 -2.69 -0.50
C VAL A 33 -16.15 -3.94 -1.38
N PRO A 34 -17.17 -4.79 -1.20
CA PRO A 34 -17.32 -5.98 -2.03
C PRO A 34 -17.51 -5.55 -3.49
N LYS A 35 -16.78 -6.21 -4.39
CA LYS A 35 -16.93 -6.01 -5.85
C LYS A 35 -17.55 -7.27 -6.43
N TYR A 36 -18.81 -7.18 -6.80
CA TYR A 36 -19.49 -8.30 -7.43
C TYR A 36 -19.31 -8.25 -8.95
N ARG A 37 -19.33 -9.43 -9.57
CA ARG A 37 -19.09 -9.58 -11.01
C ARG A 37 -20.21 -9.01 -11.87
N ASP A 38 -21.42 -8.97 -11.31
CA ASP A 38 -22.64 -8.43 -11.91
C ASP A 38 -22.82 -6.93 -11.65
N ASP A 39 -21.96 -6.29 -10.84
CA ASP A 39 -21.95 -4.84 -10.72
C ASP A 39 -21.29 -4.20 -11.94
N ALA A 40 -21.81 -3.04 -12.36
CA ALA A 40 -21.18 -2.25 -13.41
C ALA A 40 -19.77 -1.84 -13.00
N ASN A 41 -18.79 -2.12 -13.87
CA ASN A 41 -17.40 -1.75 -13.59
C ASN A 41 -17.20 -0.26 -13.85
N ASN A 42 -17.14 0.53 -12.78
CA ASN A 42 -16.77 1.94 -12.89
C ASN A 42 -15.28 2.03 -13.22
N ILE A 43 -14.95 2.51 -14.43
CA ILE A 43 -13.57 2.71 -14.87
C ILE A 43 -12.93 3.78 -13.98
N VAL A 44 -12.03 3.35 -13.09
CA VAL A 44 -11.22 4.28 -12.28
C VAL A 44 -10.13 4.86 -13.18
N ARG A 45 -10.30 6.12 -13.58
CA ARG A 45 -9.40 6.82 -14.54
C ARG A 45 -8.03 7.19 -13.96
N SER A 46 -7.92 7.34 -12.64
CA SER A 46 -6.67 7.65 -11.97
C SER A 46 -6.69 7.10 -10.56
N SER A 47 -5.62 6.38 -10.17
CA SER A 47 -5.45 5.89 -8.81
C SER A 47 -4.09 6.30 -8.26
N VAL A 48 -4.04 6.59 -6.96
CA VAL A 48 -2.80 6.79 -6.21
C VAL A 48 -1.87 5.58 -6.31
N PHE A 49 -2.38 4.39 -6.66
CA PHE A 49 -1.59 3.16 -6.83
C PHE A 49 -0.56 3.25 -7.96
N TYR A 50 -0.68 4.20 -8.89
CA TYR A 50 0.33 4.41 -9.93
C TYR A 50 1.54 5.21 -9.44
N LEU A 51 1.45 5.87 -8.28
CA LEU A 51 2.50 6.76 -7.78
C LEU A 51 3.85 6.02 -7.61
N PRO A 52 3.92 4.83 -6.97
CA PRO A 52 5.19 4.08 -6.88
C PRO A 52 5.83 3.77 -8.23
N ALA A 53 5.02 3.36 -9.22
CA ALA A 53 5.50 3.06 -10.57
C ALA A 53 6.02 4.32 -11.28
N VAL A 54 5.31 5.44 -11.13
CA VAL A 54 5.74 6.75 -11.64
C VAL A 54 7.03 7.19 -10.96
N LEU A 55 7.22 6.91 -9.68
CA LEU A 55 8.41 7.30 -8.91
C LEU A 55 9.59 6.32 -9.04
N GLN A 56 9.34 5.08 -9.47
CA GLN A 56 10.31 3.97 -9.42
C GLN A 56 10.88 3.74 -8.02
N LEU A 57 9.97 3.73 -7.04
CA LEU A 57 10.30 3.45 -5.65
C LEU A 57 9.78 2.07 -5.24
N PRO A 58 10.50 1.35 -4.36
CA PRO A 58 10.03 0.08 -3.84
C PRO A 58 8.73 0.28 -3.06
N THR A 59 7.81 -0.66 -3.20
CA THR A 59 6.53 -0.65 -2.49
C THR A 59 6.15 -2.06 -2.09
N LEU A 60 5.78 -2.21 -0.83
CA LEU A 60 5.28 -3.44 -0.24
C LEU A 60 3.80 -3.27 0.07
N ILE A 61 2.98 -4.23 -0.35
CA ILE A 61 1.54 -4.25 -0.05
C ILE A 61 1.32 -5.27 1.06
N ILE A 62 0.70 -4.84 2.15
CA ILE A 62 0.42 -5.69 3.31
C ILE A 62 -1.07 -5.64 3.67
N LEU A 63 -1.56 -6.77 4.16
CA LEU A 63 -2.83 -6.82 4.86
C LEU A 63 -2.62 -6.10 6.21
N ILE A 64 -3.62 -5.34 6.67
CA ILE A 64 -3.59 -4.69 8.00
C ILE A 64 -4.88 -4.90 8.81
N GLY A 65 -5.88 -5.55 8.22
CA GLY A 65 -7.15 -5.78 8.89
C GLY A 65 -8.10 -6.61 8.04
N GLN A 66 -9.29 -6.80 8.60
CA GLN A 66 -10.44 -7.29 7.85
C GLN A 66 -11.70 -6.55 8.28
N LYS A 67 -12.66 -6.43 7.37
CA LYS A 67 -13.97 -5.81 7.60
C LYS A 67 -15.06 -6.82 7.27
N SER A 68 -15.97 -7.08 8.20
CA SER A 68 -17.14 -7.91 7.93
C SER A 68 -18.12 -7.20 6.98
N TYR A 69 -18.79 -7.96 6.12
CA TYR A 69 -19.88 -7.50 5.27
C TYR A 69 -20.92 -8.60 5.10
N ASP A 70 -22.16 -8.20 4.81
CA ASP A 70 -23.23 -9.15 4.52
C ASP A 70 -23.23 -9.44 3.01
N SER A 71 -22.99 -10.70 2.64
CA SER A 71 -22.85 -11.10 1.25
C SER A 71 -24.21 -11.33 0.59
N ARG A 72 -24.49 -10.60 -0.49
CA ARG A 72 -25.73 -10.80 -1.26
C ARG A 72 -25.77 -12.13 -2.02
N ILE A 73 -24.62 -12.77 -2.24
CA ILE A 73 -24.51 -14.00 -3.03
C ILE A 73 -24.71 -15.23 -2.16
N SER A 74 -24.06 -15.28 -0.99
CA SER A 74 -24.16 -16.42 -0.08
C SER A 74 -25.25 -16.24 0.99
N GLY A 75 -25.67 -15.01 1.26
CA GLY A 75 -26.55 -14.68 2.39
C GLY A 75 -25.85 -14.75 3.75
N LEU A 76 -24.53 -14.96 3.78
CA LEU A 76 -23.73 -15.09 5.00
C LEU A 76 -22.94 -13.80 5.29
N LYS A 77 -22.54 -13.64 6.55
CA LYS A 77 -21.54 -12.65 6.95
C LYS A 77 -20.16 -13.15 6.52
N GLU A 78 -19.51 -12.40 5.65
CA GLU A 78 -18.18 -12.67 5.11
C GLU A 78 -17.20 -11.55 5.50
N TYR A 79 -15.91 -11.73 5.21
CA TYR A 79 -14.86 -10.79 5.60
C TYR A 79 -14.02 -10.36 4.39
N LEU A 80 -13.84 -9.04 4.25
CA LEU A 80 -12.98 -8.44 3.24
C LEU A 80 -11.64 -8.05 3.86
N PRO A 81 -10.51 -8.30 3.17
CA PRO A 81 -9.22 -7.81 3.61
C PRO A 81 -9.15 -6.28 3.53
N ILE A 82 -8.55 -5.66 4.55
CA ILE A 82 -8.09 -4.27 4.53
C ILE A 82 -6.59 -4.28 4.24
N VAL A 83 -6.19 -3.54 3.21
CA VAL A 83 -4.83 -3.57 2.66
C VAL A 83 -4.23 -2.15 2.71
N SER A 84 -2.94 -2.08 3.02
CA SER A 84 -2.15 -0.85 2.98
C SER A 84 -0.87 -1.08 2.20
N SER A 85 -0.30 -0.02 1.63
CA SER A 85 1.00 -0.07 0.95
C SER A 85 2.03 0.78 1.67
N PHE A 86 3.22 0.22 1.86
CA PHE A 86 4.41 0.92 2.36
C PHE A 86 5.35 1.21 1.20
N MET A 87 5.73 2.47 1.01
CA MET A 87 6.68 2.90 -0.01
C MET A 87 7.90 3.53 0.65
N GLY A 88 9.10 3.16 0.20
CA GLY A 88 10.37 3.65 0.75
C GLY A 88 11.30 4.19 -0.35
N ALA A 89 12.48 4.67 0.05
CA ALA A 89 13.49 5.12 -0.89
C ALA A 89 14.08 3.95 -1.71
N LYS A 90 14.73 4.27 -2.82
CA LYS A 90 15.36 3.26 -3.67
C LYS A 90 16.35 2.40 -2.87
N GLY A 91 16.20 1.07 -2.93
CA GLY A 91 17.04 0.11 -2.22
C GLY A 91 16.54 -0.24 -0.80
N SER A 92 15.40 0.28 -0.37
CA SER A 92 14.83 0.01 0.95
C SER A 92 13.98 -1.27 1.01
N ASP A 93 14.02 -2.15 0.01
CA ASP A 93 13.13 -3.32 -0.11
C ASP A 93 13.16 -4.22 1.14
N VAL A 94 14.36 -4.56 1.61
CA VAL A 94 14.56 -5.39 2.82
C VAL A 94 14.08 -4.66 4.08
N LEU A 95 14.29 -3.34 4.16
CA LEU A 95 13.79 -2.52 5.27
C LEU A 95 12.26 -2.55 5.33
N LEU A 96 11.58 -2.45 4.18
CA LEU A 96 10.12 -2.51 4.13
C LEU A 96 9.59 -3.86 4.60
N LEU A 97 10.25 -4.97 4.24
CA LEU A 97 9.90 -6.31 4.71
C LEU A 97 10.07 -6.44 6.22
N ASN A 98 11.22 -6.01 6.76
CA ASN A 98 11.49 -6.07 8.20
C ASN A 98 10.52 -5.18 9.00
N LEU A 99 10.19 -3.99 8.48
CA LEU A 99 9.22 -3.09 9.09
C LEU A 99 7.83 -3.73 9.13
N ALA A 100 7.39 -4.33 8.03
CA ALA A 100 6.11 -5.03 7.99
C ALA A 100 6.09 -6.22 8.95
N GLU A 101 7.12 -7.06 8.94
CA GLU A 101 7.23 -8.20 9.85
C GLU A 101 7.19 -7.76 11.32
N GLY A 102 7.97 -6.74 11.69
CA GLY A 102 7.98 -6.19 13.04
C GLY A 102 6.61 -5.65 13.45
N ALA A 103 5.98 -4.84 12.59
CA ALA A 103 4.66 -4.28 12.86
C ALA A 103 3.57 -5.35 13.04
N LEU A 104 3.61 -6.42 12.23
CA LEU A 104 2.64 -7.51 12.34
C LEU A 104 2.86 -8.35 13.61
N LYS A 105 4.12 -8.64 13.96
CA LYS A 105 4.44 -9.32 15.21
C LYS A 105 3.99 -8.52 16.43
N ASP A 106 4.25 -7.22 16.45
CA ASP A 106 3.86 -6.33 17.54
C ASP A 106 2.33 -6.22 17.66
N ALA A 107 1.62 -6.31 16.53
CA ALA A 107 0.16 -6.33 16.49
C ALA A 107 -0.47 -7.67 16.91
N ASN A 108 0.35 -8.70 17.22
CA ASN A 108 -0.10 -10.07 17.48
C ASN A 108 -1.00 -10.62 16.37
N TRP A 109 -0.59 -10.36 15.13
CA TRP A 109 -1.28 -10.81 13.95
C TRP A 109 -0.92 -12.23 13.52
#